data_AF-A0A2V6GJH2-F1
#
_entry.id   AF-A0A2V6GJH2-F1
#
_cell.length_a   1.000
_cell.length_b   1.000
_cell.length_c   1.000
_cell.angle_alpha   90.00
_cell.angle_beta   90.00
_cell.angle_gamma   90.00
#
_symmetry.space_group_name_H-M   'P 1'
#
loop_
_entity.id
_entity.type
_entity.pdbx_description
1 polymer ?
#
loop_
_entity_poly.entity_id
_entity_poly.type
_entity_poly.pdbx_seq_one_letter_code
_entity_poly.pdbx_strand_id
1 'polypeptide(L)' 'MAANTSNGPPHVIVRGRAAGFAQEIEIGPHRLKGDEPVAFGGTDMGPSPYDFLLAALG' A
#
# COMPACT_ATOMS: atom_id res chain seq x y z
N MET A 1 11.73 11.03 -22.53
CA MET A 1 10.30 11.39 -22.58
C MET A 1 9.80 11.46 -21.14
N ALA A 2 9.52 12.70 -20.68
CA ALA A 2 8.93 13.16 -19.41
C ALA A 2 9.38 12.52 -18.08
N ALA A 3 10.27 13.22 -17.36
CA ALA A 3 10.40 13.08 -15.91
C ALA A 3 9.14 13.65 -15.25
N ASN A 4 8.38 12.81 -14.55
CA ASN A 4 7.21 13.23 -13.77
C ASN A 4 7.68 13.95 -12.50
N THR A 5 8.06 15.22 -12.60
CA THR A 5 8.26 16.11 -11.46
C THR A 5 6.90 16.68 -11.04
N SER A 6 6.07 15.86 -10.39
CA SER A 6 4.88 16.36 -9.71
C SER A 6 5.33 17.13 -8.46
N ASN A 7 5.46 18.45 -8.58
CA ASN A 7 5.73 19.37 -7.46
C ASN A 7 4.47 19.59 -6.58
N GLY A 8 3.59 18.59 -6.51
CA GLY A 8 2.42 18.58 -5.64
C GLY A 8 2.76 17.97 -4.27
N PRO A 9 1.94 18.20 -3.24
CA PRO A 9 2.12 17.53 -1.96
C PRO A 9 2.24 16.02 -2.17
N PRO A 10 3.07 15.32 -1.37
CA PRO A 10 3.18 13.87 -1.45
C PRO A 10 1.78 13.27 -1.34
N HIS A 11 1.34 12.63 -2.41
CA HIS A 11 0.03 11.99 -2.49
C HIS A 11 0.21 10.51 -2.23
N VAL A 12 -0.72 9.96 -1.45
CA VAL A 12 -0.79 8.53 -1.19
C VAL A 12 -1.93 7.97 -2.04
N ILE A 13 -1.62 7.06 -2.95
CA ILE A 13 -2.62 6.34 -3.74
C ILE A 13 -2.64 4.90 -3.26
N VAL A 14 -3.82 4.41 -2.89
CA VAL A 14 -4.05 3.01 -2.54
C VAL A 14 -4.97 2.39 -3.58
N ARG A 15 -4.54 1.28 -4.19
CA ARG A 15 -5.29 0.53 -5.20
C ARG A 15 -5.56 -0.88 -4.70
N GLY A 16 -6.83 -1.25 -4.57
CA GLY A 16 -7.21 -2.64 -4.28
C GLY A 16 -7.13 -3.52 -5.53
N ARG A 17 -6.70 -4.78 -5.36
CA ARG A 17 -6.77 -5.81 -6.40
C ARG A 17 -8.01 -6.67 -6.19
N ALA A 18 -8.47 -7.32 -7.26
CA ALA A 18 -9.59 -8.26 -7.19
C ALA A 18 -9.25 -9.60 -6.50
N ALA A 19 -8.00 -9.77 -6.04
CA ALA A 19 -7.55 -10.96 -5.31
C ALA A 19 -7.55 -10.67 -3.80
N GLY A 20 -8.66 -10.98 -3.12
CA GLY A 20 -8.80 -10.78 -1.68
C GLY A 20 -8.73 -9.32 -1.26
N PHE A 21 -7.94 -9.04 -0.22
CA PHE A 21 -7.70 -7.70 0.33
C PHE A 21 -6.33 -7.13 -0.06
N ALA A 22 -5.71 -7.66 -1.12
CA ALA A 22 -4.42 -7.17 -1.58
C ALA A 22 -4.52 -5.72 -2.09
N GLN A 23 -3.59 -4.89 -1.64
CA GLN A 23 -3.48 -3.47 -1.93
C GLN A 23 -2.08 -3.12 -2.44
N GLU A 24 -2.02 -2.22 -3.42
CA GLU A 24 -0.80 -1.55 -3.86
C GLU A 24 -0.86 -0.10 -3.40
N ILE A 25 0.16 0.34 -2.67
CA ILE A 25 0.25 1.67 -2.07
C ILE A 25 1.42 2.41 -2.73
N GLU A 26 1.15 3.58 -3.30
CA GLU A 26 2.15 4.46 -3.90
C GLU A 26 2.28 5.72 -3.03
N ILE A 27 3.50 5.98 -2.54
CA ILE A 27 3.86 7.16 -1.74
C ILE A 27 5.04 7.86 -2.42
N GLY A 28 4.76 8.81 -3.31
CA GLY A 28 5.79 9.42 -4.15
C GLY A 28 6.57 8.34 -4.94
N PRO A 29 7.89 8.18 -4.72
CA PRO A 29 8.67 7.12 -5.38
C PRO A 29 8.53 5.74 -4.74
N HIS A 30 7.95 5.62 -3.54
CA HIS A 30 7.88 4.37 -2.80
C HIS A 30 6.66 3.56 -3.21
N ARG A 31 6.87 2.25 -3.36
CA ARG A 31 5.81 1.27 -3.64
C ARG A 31 5.77 0.25 -2.52
N LEU A 32 4.63 0.15 -1.87
CA LEU A 32 4.36 -0.80 -0.79
C LEU A 32 3.23 -1.73 -1.23
N LYS A 33 3.21 -2.94 -0.66
CA LYS A 33 2.10 -3.87 -0.79
C LYS A 33 1.49 -4.05 0.59
N GLY A 34 0.16 -4.00 0.67
CA GLY A 34 -0.56 -4.38 1.87
C GLY A 34 -1.49 -5.53 1.55
N ASP A 35 -1.74 -6.40 2.52
CA ASP A 35 -2.72 -7.47 2.38
C ASP A 35 -3.11 -7.98 3.76
N GLU A 36 -4.31 -8.50 3.87
CA GLU A 36 -4.72 -9.17 5.10
C GLU A 36 -4.22 -10.63 5.10
N PRO A 37 -4.00 -11.22 6.28
CA PRO A 37 -3.74 -12.65 6.39
C PRO A 37 -4.89 -13.49 5.80
N VAL A 38 -4.56 -14.70 5.34
CA VAL A 38 -5.55 -15.66 4.81
C VAL A 38 -6.67 -15.95 5.81
N ALA A 39 -6.36 -15.95 7.11
CA ALA A 39 -7.33 -16.14 8.19
C ALA A 39 -8.47 -15.09 8.19
N PHE A 40 -8.23 -13.90 7.62
CA PHE A 40 -9.20 -12.81 7.50
C PHE A 40 -9.70 -12.63 6.05
N GLY A 41 -9.41 -13.59 5.16
CA GLY A 41 -9.87 -13.57 3.76
C GLY A 41 -8.96 -12.80 2.80
N GLY A 42 -7.76 -12.41 3.23
CA GLY A 42 -6.74 -11.83 2.35
C GLY A 42 -5.85 -12.91 1.70
N THR A 43 -4.78 -12.47 1.05
CA THR A 43 -3.85 -13.36 0.34
C THR A 43 -2.44 -13.40 0.94
N ASP A 44 -2.23 -12.76 2.10
CA ASP A 44 -0.95 -12.70 2.82
C ASP A 44 0.23 -12.23 1.94
N MET A 45 -0.04 -11.33 0.98
CA MET A 45 0.96 -10.80 0.03
C MET A 45 1.76 -9.59 0.57
N GLY A 46 1.50 -9.18 1.81
CA GLY A 46 2.14 -8.04 2.46
C GLY A 46 1.60 -7.81 3.87
N PRO A 47 2.13 -6.83 4.61
CA PRO A 47 1.62 -6.46 5.93
C PRO A 47 0.17 -5.99 5.87
N SER A 48 -0.59 -6.27 6.92
CA SER A 48 -1.94 -5.74 7.04
C SER A 48 -1.91 -4.21 7.22
N PRO A 49 -3.02 -3.50 6.92
CA PRO A 49 -3.16 -2.09 7.27
C PRO A 49 -2.89 -1.81 8.76
N TYR A 50 -3.21 -2.76 9.64
CA TYR A 50 -2.95 -2.65 11.08
C TYR A 50 -1.44 -2.74 11.38
N ASP A 51 -0.71 -3.63 10.70
CA ASP A 51 0.74 -3.70 10.84
C ASP A 51 1.42 -2.41 10.37
N PHE A 52 0.93 -1.81 9.28
CA PHE A 52 1.41 -0.50 8.84
C PHE A 52 1.15 0.60 9.87
N LEU A 53 -0.02 0.63 10.50
CA LEU A 53 -0.33 1.61 11.54
C LEU A 53 0.59 1.43 12.76
N LEU A 54 0.77 0.20 13.22
CA LEU A 54 1.64 -0.12 14.37
C LEU A 54 3.10 0.23 14.07
N ALA A 55 3.58 -0.02 12.84
CA ALA A 55 4.91 0.39 12.42
C ALA A 55 5.09 1.91 12.38
N ALA A 56 4.04 2.66 12.03
CA ALA A 56 4.08 4.13 11.98
C ALA A 56 4.08 4.80 13.37
N LEU A 57 3.63 4.08 14.41
CA LEU A 57 3.57 4.55 15.80
C LEU A 57 4.90 4.43 16.58
N GLY A 58 5.93 3.85 15.96
CA GLY A 58 7.25 3.64 16.58
C GLY A 58 7.94 4.91 17.09
#